data_AF-A0A4Q7Q7Z5-F1
#
_entry.id   AF-A0A4Q7Q7Z5-F1
#
_cell.length_a   1.000
_cell.length_b   1.000
_cell.length_c   1.000
_cell.angle_alpha   90.00
_cell.angle_beta   90.00
_cell.angle_gamma   90.00
#
_symmetry.space_group_name_H-M   'P 1'
#
loop_
_entity.id
_entity.type
_entity.pdbx_description
1 polymer ?
#
loop_
_entity_poly.entity_id
_entity_poly.type
_entity_poly.pdbx_seq_one_letter_code
_entity_poly.pdbx_strand_id
1 'polypeptide(L)'
;MLTPRHQALLMTLAGMTVGVAVFGTVVAVNGGNPFTAHDTPVGIVSPSPSSTPSRGDGLQADGLQYVVQNFGTDDDPVSSEIPTGWKSAQSGTRPKFIDATGVWQIRFDTRGSKQTPDQLVANRERSIDEPGLKVLSRDNGTLVYTYVDKSRGPRMGLSRWVSLDDGKTSAVEITVGGRPQDEAGLRAVLQQATDTLKLPVDPNDTRPN
;
A
#
# COMPACT_ATOMS: atom_id res chain seq x y z
N MET A 1 -34.68 38.64 13.60
CA MET A 1 -34.16 37.42 14.25
C MET A 1 -34.22 36.29 13.24
N LEU A 2 -33.08 35.91 12.67
CA LEU A 2 -32.93 34.72 11.82
C LEU A 2 -31.86 33.83 12.45
N THR A 3 -32.23 32.61 12.81
CA THR A 3 -31.29 31.59 13.28
C THR A 3 -30.65 30.86 12.11
N PRO A 4 -29.32 30.67 12.08
CA PRO A 4 -28.67 29.78 11.12
C PRO A 4 -28.67 28.34 11.68
N ARG A 5 -29.19 27.38 10.92
CA ARG A 5 -28.96 25.95 11.20
C ARG A 5 -27.94 25.40 10.21
N HIS A 6 -26.76 25.23 10.77
CA HIS A 6 -25.56 24.50 10.37
C HIS A 6 -25.67 23.50 9.22
N GLN A 7 -24.84 23.77 8.21
CA GLN A 7 -24.23 22.76 7.34
C GLN A 7 -23.27 21.90 8.16
N ALA A 8 -23.30 20.58 7.96
CA ALA A 8 -22.20 19.69 8.36
C ALA A 8 -21.99 18.67 7.24
N LEU A 9 -21.20 19.07 6.24
CA LEU A 9 -20.62 18.18 5.25
C LEU A 9 -19.39 17.53 5.92
N LEU A 10 -19.55 16.33 6.47
CA LEU A 10 -18.43 15.53 6.97
C LEU A 10 -17.67 14.95 5.76
N MET A 11 -16.68 15.70 5.29
CA MET A 11 -15.66 15.21 4.37
C MET A 11 -14.73 14.26 5.13
N THR A 12 -14.97 12.94 5.02
CA THR A 12 -13.96 11.95 5.40
C THR A 12 -12.92 11.89 4.28
N LEU A 13 -11.96 12.83 4.33
CA LEU A 13 -10.77 12.81 3.50
C LEU A 13 -9.89 11.64 3.98
N ALA A 14 -10.01 10.47 3.34
CA ALA A 14 -9.16 9.33 3.61
C ALA A 14 -7.77 9.53 2.96
N GLY A 15 -6.93 10.33 3.64
CA GLY A 15 -5.48 10.23 3.71
C GLY A 15 -4.71 9.95 2.42
N MET A 16 -4.37 11.00 1.67
CA MET A 16 -3.06 11.08 1.01
C MET A 16 -1.98 11.18 2.08
N THR A 17 -1.17 10.14 2.26
CA THR A 17 0.14 10.30 2.90
C THR A 17 1.20 10.32 1.82
N VAL A 18 1.68 11.53 1.54
CA VAL A 18 2.91 11.79 0.79
C VAL A 18 4.08 11.32 1.67
N GLY A 19 4.69 10.19 1.31
CA GLY A 19 5.93 9.74 1.92
C GLY A 19 7.11 10.47 1.28
N VAL A 20 7.56 11.57 1.89
CA VAL A 20 8.85 12.18 1.57
C VAL A 20 9.94 11.34 2.22
N ALA A 21 10.75 10.63 1.44
CA ALA A 21 12.02 10.11 1.90
C ALA A 21 13.10 11.17 1.62
N VAL A 22 13.45 11.96 2.64
CA VAL A 22 14.69 12.74 2.63
C VAL A 22 15.82 11.75 2.92
N PHE A 23 16.58 11.36 1.92
CA PHE A 23 17.84 10.67 2.14
C PHE A 23 18.88 11.72 2.55
N GLY A 24 19.32 11.63 3.80
CA GLY A 24 20.37 12.49 4.35
C GLY A 24 21.68 12.31 3.61
N THR A 25 22.29 13.43 3.24
CA THR A 25 23.68 13.51 2.80
C THR A 25 24.59 13.18 3.99
N VAL A 26 25.34 12.09 3.92
CA VAL A 26 26.51 11.91 4.78
C VAL A 26 27.63 12.78 4.21
N VAL A 27 27.84 13.95 4.80
CA VAL A 27 29.08 14.70 4.62
C VAL A 27 30.14 13.99 5.46
N ALA A 28 31.04 13.24 4.80
CA ALA A 28 32.27 12.79 5.44
C ALA A 28 33.22 13.98 5.53
N VAL A 29 33.38 14.52 6.75
CA VAL A 29 34.41 15.50 7.08
C VAL A 29 35.75 14.78 7.12
N ASN A 30 36.61 15.03 6.14
CA ASN A 30 38.00 14.56 6.13
C ASN A 30 38.80 15.38 7.15
N GLY A 31 38.89 14.89 8.39
CA GLY A 31 39.81 15.40 9.41
C GLY A 31 41.13 14.64 9.34
N GLY A 32 42.16 15.26 8.77
CA GLY A 32 43.53 14.74 8.80
C GLY A 32 44.27 15.13 10.09
N ASN A 33 45.14 14.25 10.59
CA ASN A 33 46.56 14.53 10.82
C ASN A 33 47.34 13.24 11.22
N PRO A 34 48.70 13.24 11.23
CA PRO A 34 49.52 12.27 10.53
C PRO A 34 50.24 11.32 11.50
N PHE A 35 51.07 10.42 10.95
CA PHE A 35 51.93 9.43 11.65
C PHE A 35 51.22 8.14 12.04
N THR A 36 51.23 7.15 11.13
CA THR A 36 52.14 5.99 11.19
C THR A 36 51.86 5.09 9.99
N ALA A 37 52.92 4.71 9.28
CA ALA A 37 52.89 3.83 8.13
C ALA A 37 52.58 2.38 8.56
N HIS A 38 51.66 1.72 7.86
CA HIS A 38 51.75 0.29 7.56
C HIS A 38 50.93 -0.02 6.30
N ASP A 39 51.66 -0.46 5.27
CA ASP A 39 51.15 -1.01 4.02
C ASP A 39 50.13 -2.13 4.27
N THR A 40 48.91 -1.92 3.82
CA THR A 40 47.97 -2.98 3.44
C THR A 40 47.33 -2.57 2.13
N PRO A 41 47.25 -3.45 1.12
CA PRO A 41 46.72 -3.07 -0.18
C PRO A 41 45.25 -2.71 -0.02
N VAL A 42 44.94 -1.43 -0.23
CA VAL A 42 43.59 -0.90 -0.28
C VAL A 42 42.92 -1.55 -1.48
N GLY A 43 42.08 -2.55 -1.22
CA GLY A 43 41.21 -3.12 -2.25
C GLY A 43 40.39 -1.98 -2.84
N ILE A 44 40.65 -1.64 -4.09
CA ILE A 44 39.80 -0.73 -4.86
C ILE A 44 38.47 -1.46 -5.00
N VAL A 45 37.52 -1.13 -4.12
CA VAL A 45 36.13 -1.53 -4.30
C VAL A 45 35.61 -0.68 -5.43
N SER A 46 35.73 -1.19 -6.66
CA SER A 46 35.00 -0.64 -7.80
C SER A 46 33.53 -0.54 -7.38
N PRO A 47 32.90 0.65 -7.38
CA PRO A 47 31.47 0.73 -7.15
C PRO A 47 30.82 -0.04 -8.28
N SER A 48 30.20 -1.18 -7.94
CA SER A 48 29.33 -1.88 -8.87
C SER A 48 28.28 -0.87 -9.32
N PRO A 49 28.12 -0.61 -10.63
CA PRO A 49 27.12 0.35 -11.08
C PRO A 49 25.77 -0.12 -10.54
N SER A 50 25.09 0.74 -9.79
CA SER A 50 23.71 0.50 -9.38
C SER A 50 22.91 0.36 -10.67
N SER A 51 22.58 -0.88 -11.02
CA SER A 51 21.77 -1.17 -12.20
C SER A 51 20.41 -0.53 -11.98
N THR A 52 20.18 0.61 -12.64
CA THR A 52 18.83 1.12 -12.84
C THR A 52 18.00 -0.04 -13.38
N PRO A 53 16.93 -0.48 -12.67
CA PRO A 53 16.12 -1.60 -13.13
C PRO A 53 15.68 -1.33 -14.56
N SER A 54 15.91 -2.32 -15.43
CA SER A 54 15.63 -2.17 -16.84
C SER A 54 14.13 -1.97 -17.03
N ARG A 55 13.76 -1.25 -18.08
CA ARG A 55 12.38 -1.07 -18.56
C ARG A 55 11.88 -2.42 -19.09
N GLY A 56 11.62 -3.35 -18.18
CA GLY A 56 11.33 -4.78 -18.36
C GLY A 56 11.06 -5.48 -17.03
N ASP A 57 11.53 -4.93 -15.90
CA ASP A 57 11.44 -5.54 -14.57
C ASP A 57 10.15 -5.11 -13.82
N GLY A 58 9.00 -5.45 -14.39
CA GLY A 58 7.73 -5.37 -13.66
C GLY A 58 7.70 -6.37 -12.49
N LEU A 59 6.84 -6.17 -11.50
CA LEU A 59 6.58 -7.19 -10.48
C LEU A 59 6.04 -8.47 -11.15
N GLN A 60 6.83 -9.55 -11.12
CA GLN A 60 6.48 -10.83 -11.74
C GLN A 60 5.60 -11.66 -10.82
N ALA A 61 4.46 -12.13 -11.32
CA ALA A 61 3.47 -12.84 -10.51
C ALA A 61 3.96 -14.24 -10.05
N ASP A 62 4.67 -14.96 -10.92
CA ASP A 62 5.20 -16.31 -10.70
C ASP A 62 6.40 -16.36 -9.74
N GLY A 63 7.11 -15.25 -9.57
CA GLY A 63 8.21 -15.11 -8.63
C GLY A 63 7.80 -14.76 -7.19
N LEU A 64 6.51 -14.55 -6.92
CA LEU A 64 6.03 -14.14 -5.60
C LEU A 64 5.92 -15.34 -4.66
N GLN A 65 6.60 -15.23 -3.52
CA GLN A 65 6.42 -16.10 -2.36
C GLN A 65 5.72 -15.32 -1.26
N TYR A 66 4.97 -16.00 -0.40
CA TYR A 66 4.15 -15.33 0.60
C TYR A 66 4.41 -15.85 2.02
N VAL A 67 4.15 -14.97 2.99
CA VAL A 67 4.22 -15.26 4.42
C VAL A 67 2.98 -14.71 5.11
N VAL A 68 2.44 -15.46 6.07
CA VAL A 68 1.31 -15.00 6.89
C VAL A 68 1.77 -13.82 7.74
N GLN A 69 0.99 -12.75 7.73
CA GLN A 69 1.11 -11.66 8.69
C GLN A 69 -0.16 -11.53 9.51
N ASN A 70 0.02 -11.30 10.81
CA ASN A 70 -1.07 -11.01 11.74
C ASN A 70 -1.09 -9.51 12.02
N PHE A 71 -2.30 -8.94 12.09
CA PHE A 71 -2.56 -7.54 12.32
C PHE A 71 -3.97 -7.36 12.89
N GLY A 72 -4.45 -6.12 13.02
CA GLY A 72 -5.69 -5.82 13.74
C GLY A 72 -5.40 -5.46 15.21
N THR A 73 -6.35 -5.80 16.07
CA THR A 73 -6.26 -5.64 17.54
C THR A 73 -6.29 -7.01 18.20
N ASP A 74 -6.02 -7.06 19.51
CA ASP A 74 -6.12 -8.31 20.26
C ASP A 74 -7.57 -8.85 20.28
N ASP A 75 -8.56 -7.96 20.29
CA ASP A 75 -9.99 -8.30 20.27
C ASP A 75 -10.49 -8.68 18.87
N ASP A 76 -9.91 -8.09 17.82
CA ASP A 76 -10.26 -8.34 16.41
C ASP A 76 -9.02 -8.75 15.60
N PRO A 77 -8.47 -9.96 15.83
CA PRO A 77 -7.27 -10.41 15.14
C PRO A 77 -7.56 -10.73 13.68
N VAL A 78 -6.74 -10.19 12.78
CA VAL A 78 -6.83 -10.42 11.34
C VAL A 78 -5.51 -11.00 10.85
N SER A 79 -5.57 -11.90 9.88
CA SER A 79 -4.37 -12.37 9.18
C SER A 79 -4.57 -12.44 7.68
N SER A 80 -3.50 -12.28 6.93
CA SER A 80 -3.48 -12.46 5.48
C SER A 80 -2.05 -12.76 5.03
N GLU A 81 -1.90 -13.43 3.89
CA GLU A 81 -0.60 -13.63 3.28
C GLU A 81 -0.14 -12.39 2.50
N ILE A 82 1.12 -12.01 2.72
CA ILE A 82 1.78 -10.90 2.01
C ILE A 82 3.10 -11.38 1.39
N PRO A 83 3.61 -10.68 0.37
CA PRO A 83 4.86 -11.07 -0.26
C PRO A 83 6.04 -11.12 0.73
N THR A 84 6.83 -12.18 0.62
CA THR A 84 8.02 -12.42 1.43
C THR A 84 9.00 -11.26 1.24
N GLY A 85 9.57 -10.79 2.36
CA GLY A 85 10.52 -9.68 2.37
C GLY A 85 9.90 -8.29 2.48
N TRP A 86 8.58 -8.14 2.27
CA TRP A 86 7.90 -6.86 2.48
C TRP A 86 7.80 -6.58 3.98
N LYS A 87 8.09 -5.33 4.37
CA LYS A 87 8.19 -4.91 5.77
C LYS A 87 7.00 -4.05 6.16
N SER A 88 6.53 -4.23 7.39
CA SER A 88 5.49 -3.37 7.95
C SER A 88 6.02 -1.94 8.11
N ALA A 89 5.34 -1.00 7.48
CA ALA A 89 5.53 0.44 7.64
C ALA A 89 4.44 1.06 8.53
N GLN A 90 3.35 0.33 8.78
CA GLN A 90 2.25 0.69 9.66
C GLN A 90 1.60 -0.59 10.19
N SER A 91 1.11 -0.56 11.43
CA SER A 91 0.47 -1.68 12.13
C SER A 91 -0.97 -1.35 12.58
N GLY A 92 -1.59 -2.24 13.36
CA GLY A 92 -2.94 -2.08 13.90
C GLY A 92 -4.03 -2.43 12.88
N THR A 93 -5.14 -1.68 12.90
CA THR A 93 -6.30 -1.89 12.00
C THR A 93 -6.10 -1.34 10.58
N ARG A 94 -4.97 -0.67 10.33
CA ARG A 94 -4.59 -0.12 9.03
C ARG A 94 -3.16 -0.48 8.65
N PRO A 95 -2.80 -1.77 8.67
CA PRO A 95 -1.43 -2.16 8.43
C PRO A 95 -1.04 -1.87 6.98
N LYS A 96 0.22 -1.49 6.78
CA LYS A 96 0.81 -1.25 5.48
C LYS A 96 2.13 -1.99 5.40
N PHE A 97 2.32 -2.75 4.33
CA PHE A 97 3.55 -3.46 4.04
C PHE A 97 4.14 -2.92 2.73
N ILE A 98 5.44 -2.70 2.72
CA ILE A 98 6.18 -2.14 1.59
C ILE A 98 7.34 -3.05 1.23
N ASP A 99 7.64 -3.15 -0.06
CA ASP A 99 8.84 -3.84 -0.53
C ASP A 99 10.12 -3.06 -0.17
N ALA A 100 11.29 -3.68 -0.35
CA ALA A 100 12.58 -3.06 -0.02
C ALA A 100 12.88 -1.78 -0.84
N THR A 101 12.29 -1.65 -2.04
CA THR A 101 12.42 -0.46 -2.89
C THR A 101 11.41 0.64 -2.56
N GLY A 102 10.36 0.31 -1.80
CA GLY A 102 9.23 1.20 -1.51
C GLY A 102 8.33 1.51 -2.72
N VAL A 103 8.52 0.81 -3.84
CA VAL A 103 7.73 0.98 -5.06
C VAL A 103 6.40 0.24 -4.95
N TRP A 104 6.42 -0.96 -4.38
CA TRP A 104 5.28 -1.85 -4.23
C TRP A 104 4.81 -1.86 -2.79
N GLN A 105 3.49 -1.81 -2.61
CA GLN A 105 2.88 -1.78 -1.30
C GLN A 105 1.52 -2.47 -1.29
N ILE A 106 1.17 -3.02 -0.13
CA ILE A 106 -0.17 -3.50 0.20
C ILE A 106 -0.59 -2.88 1.52
N ARG A 107 -1.84 -2.43 1.60
CA ARG A 107 -2.46 -1.88 2.79
C ARG A 107 -3.80 -2.55 3.02
N PHE A 108 -4.13 -2.74 4.29
CA PHE A 108 -5.46 -3.15 4.74
C PHE A 108 -6.13 -2.00 5.50
N ASP A 109 -7.46 -1.94 5.50
CA ASP A 109 -8.28 -1.17 6.44
C ASP A 109 -9.35 -2.12 6.98
N THR A 110 -9.19 -2.58 8.23
CA THR A 110 -10.02 -3.63 8.83
C THR A 110 -11.21 -3.10 9.63
N ARG A 111 -11.42 -1.77 9.62
CA ARG A 111 -12.46 -1.11 10.42
C ARG A 111 -13.86 -1.24 9.85
N GLY A 112 -13.98 -1.82 8.65
CA GLY A 112 -15.23 -1.97 7.92
C GLY A 112 -15.91 -0.65 7.53
N SER A 113 -17.06 -0.76 6.90
CA SER A 113 -17.92 0.33 6.45
C SER A 113 -19.34 -0.17 6.20
N LYS A 114 -20.34 0.63 6.60
CA LYS A 114 -21.78 0.40 6.33
C LYS A 114 -22.17 0.52 4.85
N GLN A 115 -21.22 0.86 4.00
CA GLN A 115 -21.45 1.06 2.58
C GLN A 115 -21.18 -0.26 1.84
N THR A 116 -21.94 -0.50 0.78
CA THR A 116 -21.70 -1.67 -0.08
C THR A 116 -20.34 -1.53 -0.78
N PRO A 117 -19.71 -2.65 -1.17
CA PRO A 117 -18.49 -2.62 -1.98
C PRO A 117 -18.60 -1.71 -3.21
N ASP A 118 -19.73 -1.73 -3.93
CA ASP A 118 -19.95 -0.90 -5.12
C ASP A 118 -20.02 0.60 -4.80
N GLN A 119 -20.65 0.97 -3.69
CA GLN A 119 -20.65 2.35 -3.21
C GLN A 119 -19.23 2.79 -2.87
N LEU A 120 -18.43 1.93 -2.24
CA LEU A 120 -17.04 2.23 -1.89
C LEU A 120 -16.14 2.34 -3.12
N VAL A 121 -16.33 1.50 -4.15
CA VAL A 121 -15.68 1.64 -5.47
C VAL A 121 -15.96 3.03 -6.05
N ALA A 122 -17.23 3.42 -6.12
CA ALA A 122 -17.64 4.71 -6.68
C ALA A 122 -17.13 5.90 -5.84
N ASN A 123 -17.10 5.77 -4.51
CA ASN A 123 -16.56 6.80 -3.62
C ASN A 123 -15.05 6.94 -3.77
N ARG A 124 -14.34 5.81 -3.85
CA ARG A 124 -12.88 5.80 -3.99
C ARG A 124 -12.46 6.46 -5.29
N GLU A 125 -13.11 6.11 -6.40
CA GLU A 125 -12.87 6.76 -7.68
C GLU A 125 -13.00 8.29 -7.59
N ARG A 126 -14.13 8.78 -7.04
CA ARG A 126 -14.37 10.22 -6.87
C ARG A 126 -13.37 10.90 -5.93
N SER A 127 -12.76 10.16 -5.01
CA SER A 127 -11.79 10.68 -4.05
C SER A 127 -10.38 10.81 -4.61
N ILE A 128 -10.07 10.19 -5.75
CA ILE A 128 -8.73 10.23 -6.34
C ILE A 128 -8.58 11.54 -7.11
N ASP A 129 -8.00 12.54 -6.45
CA ASP A 129 -7.63 13.82 -7.02
C ASP A 129 -6.17 13.81 -7.51
N GLU A 130 -5.91 13.02 -8.55
CA GLU A 130 -4.58 12.91 -9.17
C GLU A 130 -4.68 13.13 -10.69
N PRO A 131 -3.70 13.84 -11.29
CA PRO A 131 -3.73 14.11 -12.71
C PRO A 131 -3.60 12.81 -13.51
N GLY A 132 -4.30 12.76 -14.65
CA GLY A 132 -4.23 11.60 -15.54
C GLY A 132 -4.88 10.33 -14.98
N LEU A 133 -5.81 10.45 -14.02
CA LEU A 133 -6.61 9.33 -13.55
C LEU A 133 -7.28 8.61 -14.72
N LYS A 134 -7.06 7.29 -14.80
CA LYS A 134 -7.74 6.38 -15.73
C LYS A 134 -8.24 5.18 -14.95
N VAL A 135 -9.55 4.97 -14.94
CA VAL A 135 -10.14 3.75 -14.40
C VAL A 135 -10.11 2.67 -15.47
N LEU A 136 -9.49 1.53 -15.13
CA LEU A 136 -9.34 0.39 -16.03
C LEU A 136 -10.44 -0.65 -15.82
N SER A 137 -10.90 -0.84 -14.57
CA SER A 137 -11.99 -1.77 -14.26
C SER A 137 -12.70 -1.40 -12.95
N ARG A 138 -14.00 -1.75 -12.90
CA ARG A 138 -14.88 -1.73 -11.73
C ARG A 138 -15.64 -3.05 -11.75
N ASP A 139 -15.21 -4.02 -10.96
CA ASP A 139 -15.86 -5.34 -10.96
C ASP A 139 -15.75 -6.00 -9.59
N ASN A 140 -16.82 -6.68 -9.16
CA ASN A 140 -16.86 -7.48 -7.95
C ASN A 140 -16.26 -6.77 -6.72
N GLY A 141 -16.69 -5.52 -6.45
CA GLY A 141 -16.16 -4.72 -5.35
C GLY A 141 -14.68 -4.34 -5.50
N THR A 142 -14.14 -4.32 -6.72
CA THR A 142 -12.73 -4.01 -7.02
C THR A 142 -12.63 -2.84 -7.99
N LEU A 143 -11.79 -1.87 -7.66
CA LEU A 143 -11.42 -0.74 -8.50
C LEU A 143 -9.96 -0.89 -8.96
N VAL A 144 -9.72 -0.91 -10.27
CA VAL A 144 -8.37 -0.88 -10.86
C VAL A 144 -8.18 0.42 -11.62
N TYR A 145 -7.11 1.14 -11.31
CA TYR A 145 -6.88 2.47 -11.85
C TYR A 145 -5.40 2.81 -11.98
N THR A 146 -5.11 3.77 -12.85
CA THR A 146 -3.81 4.41 -12.97
C THR A 146 -3.94 5.91 -12.82
N TYR A 147 -2.86 6.57 -12.41
CA TYR A 147 -2.76 8.02 -12.30
C TYR A 147 -1.29 8.45 -12.42
N VAL A 148 -1.04 9.75 -12.51
CA VAL A 148 0.32 10.31 -12.51
C VAL A 148 0.56 10.99 -11.17
N ASP A 149 1.41 10.40 -10.34
CA ASP A 149 1.86 11.05 -9.12
C ASP A 149 2.90 12.13 -9.45
N LYS A 150 2.74 13.31 -8.86
CA LYS A 150 3.61 14.48 -9.11
C LYS A 150 5.09 14.22 -8.85
N SER A 151 5.41 13.35 -7.88
CA SER A 151 6.77 13.08 -7.43
C SER A 151 7.31 11.74 -7.93
N ARG A 152 6.42 10.77 -8.12
CA ARG A 152 6.76 9.36 -8.35
C ARG A 152 6.49 8.89 -9.76
N GLY A 153 5.89 9.72 -10.62
CA GLY A 153 5.53 9.39 -11.99
C GLY A 153 4.28 8.50 -12.10
N PRO A 154 4.12 7.75 -13.20
CA PRO A 154 2.95 6.89 -13.41
C PRO A 154 2.79 5.83 -12.32
N ARG A 155 1.57 5.72 -11.78
CA ARG A 155 1.21 4.80 -10.71
C ARG A 155 -0.05 4.02 -11.05
N MET A 156 -0.15 2.85 -10.44
CA MET A 156 -1.30 1.95 -10.50
C MET A 156 -1.76 1.62 -9.09
N GLY A 157 -3.08 1.62 -8.89
CA GLY A 157 -3.74 1.20 -7.67
C GLY A 157 -4.82 0.18 -7.96
N LEU A 158 -4.92 -0.83 -7.10
CA LEU A 158 -6.00 -1.81 -7.07
C LEU A 158 -6.58 -1.79 -5.66
N SER A 159 -7.85 -1.43 -5.52
CA SER A 159 -8.57 -1.42 -4.24
C SER A 159 -9.71 -2.43 -4.30
N ARG A 160 -9.81 -3.33 -3.33
CA ARG A 160 -10.89 -4.32 -3.19
C ARG A 160 -11.57 -4.18 -1.84
N TRP A 161 -12.89 -4.13 -1.84
CA TRP A 161 -13.71 -4.14 -0.65
C TRP A 161 -14.33 -5.53 -0.48
N VAL A 162 -13.95 -6.21 0.60
CA VAL A 162 -14.46 -7.53 0.97
C VAL A 162 -15.68 -7.36 1.86
N SER A 163 -16.74 -8.08 1.56
CA SER A 163 -17.97 -8.18 2.35
C SER A 163 -18.06 -9.54 3.02
N LEU A 164 -18.65 -9.61 4.21
CA LEU A 164 -18.99 -10.85 4.92
C LEU A 164 -20.50 -11.10 5.00
N ASP A 165 -21.31 -10.18 4.47
CA ASP A 165 -22.77 -10.10 4.67
C ASP A 165 -23.53 -9.97 3.35
N ASP A 166 -23.10 -10.74 2.35
CA ASP A 166 -23.68 -10.79 1.00
C ASP A 166 -23.69 -9.43 0.28
N GLY A 167 -22.67 -8.59 0.53
CA GLY A 167 -22.44 -7.32 -0.18
C GLY A 167 -23.18 -6.12 0.42
N LYS A 168 -23.86 -6.26 1.57
CA LYS A 168 -24.56 -5.15 2.22
C LYS A 168 -23.58 -4.16 2.85
N THR A 169 -22.49 -4.66 3.40
CA THR A 169 -21.38 -3.86 3.95
C THR A 169 -20.03 -4.33 3.46
N SER A 170 -18.99 -3.58 3.82
CA SER A 170 -17.61 -4.00 3.65
C SER A 170 -16.97 -4.21 5.02
N ALA A 171 -16.33 -5.36 5.21
CA ALA A 171 -15.57 -5.68 6.41
C ALA A 171 -14.11 -5.20 6.31
N VAL A 172 -13.53 -5.27 5.11
CA VAL A 172 -12.12 -4.93 4.85
C VAL A 172 -11.95 -4.25 3.51
N GLU A 173 -11.12 -3.22 3.46
CA GLU A 173 -10.50 -2.72 2.23
C GLU A 173 -9.07 -3.26 2.12
N ILE A 174 -8.72 -3.82 0.97
CA ILE A 174 -7.35 -4.19 0.58
C ILE A 174 -6.93 -3.29 -0.58
N THR A 175 -5.84 -2.56 -0.43
CA THR A 175 -5.28 -1.73 -1.51
C THR A 175 -3.86 -2.15 -1.83
N VAL A 176 -3.59 -2.49 -3.09
CA VAL A 176 -2.26 -2.78 -3.63
C VAL A 176 -1.84 -1.66 -4.58
N GLY A 177 -0.58 -1.24 -4.51
CA GLY A 177 -0.06 -0.14 -5.33
C GLY A 177 1.33 -0.40 -5.88
N GLY A 178 1.58 0.11 -7.09
CA GLY A 178 2.85 -0.02 -7.80
C GLY A 178 2.90 0.89 -9.02
N ARG A 179 3.61 0.46 -10.07
CA ARG A 179 3.67 1.14 -11.38
C ARG A 179 2.78 0.39 -12.38
N PRO A 180 2.36 1.02 -13.50
CA PRO A 180 1.54 0.35 -14.49
C PRO A 180 2.16 -0.94 -15.06
N GLN A 181 3.48 -1.01 -15.24
CA GLN A 181 4.15 -2.22 -15.72
C GLN A 181 4.17 -3.39 -14.71
N ASP A 182 3.74 -3.15 -13.47
CA ASP A 182 3.71 -4.17 -12.40
C ASP A 182 2.34 -4.89 -12.32
N GLU A 183 1.38 -4.57 -13.21
CA GLU A 183 -0.03 -4.97 -13.09
C GLU A 183 -0.23 -6.45 -12.78
N ALA A 184 0.46 -7.35 -13.48
CA ALA A 184 0.31 -8.80 -13.29
C ALA A 184 0.68 -9.21 -11.85
N GLY A 185 1.82 -8.74 -11.34
CA GLY A 185 2.24 -8.99 -9.97
C GLY A 185 1.31 -8.32 -8.95
N LEU A 186 0.87 -7.08 -9.18
CA LEU A 186 -0.04 -6.40 -8.26
C LEU A 186 -1.40 -7.12 -8.15
N ARG A 187 -1.91 -7.66 -9.26
CA ARG A 187 -3.11 -8.50 -9.27
C ARG A 187 -2.91 -9.79 -8.49
N ALA A 188 -1.77 -10.46 -8.67
CA ALA A 188 -1.44 -11.67 -7.92
C ALA A 188 -1.36 -11.40 -6.41
N VAL A 189 -0.71 -10.30 -6.00
CA VAL A 189 -0.66 -9.88 -4.59
C VAL A 189 -2.06 -9.62 -4.03
N LEU A 190 -2.91 -8.88 -4.75
CA LEU A 190 -4.27 -8.60 -4.29
C LEU A 190 -5.11 -9.88 -4.17
N GLN A 191 -4.99 -10.77 -5.15
CA GLN A 191 -5.71 -12.04 -5.18
C GLN A 191 -5.29 -12.91 -3.99
N GLN A 192 -3.99 -13.15 -3.80
CA GLN A 192 -3.48 -13.97 -2.70
C GLN A 192 -3.88 -13.39 -1.34
N ALA A 193 -3.74 -12.08 -1.16
CA ALA A 193 -4.12 -11.42 0.09
C ALA A 193 -5.61 -11.54 0.38
N THR A 194 -6.45 -11.53 -0.66
CA THR A 194 -7.89 -11.73 -0.55
C THR A 194 -8.22 -13.17 -0.19
N ASP A 195 -7.65 -14.15 -0.90
CA ASP A 195 -7.97 -15.58 -0.74
C ASP A 195 -7.52 -16.13 0.62
N THR A 196 -6.47 -15.54 1.18
CA THR A 196 -5.88 -15.95 2.46
C THR A 196 -6.32 -15.08 3.62
N LEU A 197 -7.17 -14.06 3.37
CA LEU A 197 -7.69 -13.19 4.41
C LEU A 197 -8.51 -14.00 5.42
N LYS A 198 -8.08 -13.99 6.67
CA LYS A 198 -8.84 -14.53 7.81
C LYS A 198 -9.25 -13.38 8.70
N LEU A 199 -10.57 -13.25 8.85
CA LEU A 199 -11.22 -12.34 9.77
C LEU A 199 -11.77 -13.13 10.96
N PRO A 200 -11.86 -12.51 12.15
CA PRO A 200 -12.64 -13.09 13.22
C PRO A 200 -14.09 -13.14 12.75
N VAL A 201 -14.64 -14.35 12.64
CA VAL A 201 -16.06 -14.58 12.34
C VAL A 201 -16.80 -14.74 13.65
N ASP A 202 -16.92 -13.64 14.40
CA ASP A 202 -17.80 -13.64 15.56
C ASP A 202 -19.26 -13.52 15.08
N PRO A 203 -20.19 -14.40 15.49
CA PRO A 203 -21.62 -14.22 15.20
C PRO A 203 -22.19 -12.88 15.74
N ASN A 204 -21.47 -12.18 16.61
CA ASN A 204 -21.78 -10.82 17.08
C ASN A 204 -20.83 -9.76 16.52
N ASP A 205 -20.13 -10.00 15.41
CA ASP A 205 -19.24 -9.00 14.80
C ASP A 205 -20.00 -7.68 14.57
N THR A 206 -19.64 -6.67 15.36
CA THR A 206 -20.28 -5.34 15.39
C THR A 206 -19.52 -4.30 14.57
N ARG A 207 -18.50 -4.72 13.80
CA ARG A 207 -17.93 -3.86 12.77
C ARG A 207 -19.10 -3.33 11.93
N PRO A 208 -19.08 -2.04 11.55
CA PRO A 208 -20.27 -1.37 11.04
C PRO A 208 -20.95 -2.14 9.89
N ASN A 209 -21.99 -2.90 10.25
CA ASN A 209 -23.10 -3.33 9.39
C ASN A 209 -23.90 -2.11 8.92
#